data_AF-A0A212J9Q5-F1
#
_entry.id   AF-A0A212J9Q5-F1
#
_cell.length_a   1.000
_cell.length_b   1.000
_cell.length_c   1.000
_cell.angle_alpha   90.00
_cell.angle_beta   90.00
_cell.angle_gamma   90.00
#
_symmetry.space_group_name_H-M   'P 1'
#
loop_
_entity.id
_entity.type
_entity.pdbx_description
1 polymer ?
#
loop_
_entity_poly.entity_id
_entity_poly.type
_entity_poly.pdbx_seq_one_letter_code
_entity_poly.pdbx_strand_id
1 'polypeptide(L)' 'MAQIKIDAIVDHLDQKLKKALDATLNEHFPNQSFDTRTVFKTFKKQVYKKCNSWEDVPDQFVEKD' A
#
# COMPACT_ATOMS: atom_id res chain seq x y z
N MET A 1 12.83 9.07 -15.72
CA MET A 1 11.56 8.79 -15.03
C MET A 1 11.15 7.40 -15.41
N ALA A 2 10.83 6.57 -14.42
CA ALA A 2 10.37 5.22 -14.61
C ALA A 2 8.85 5.19 -14.41
N GLN A 3 8.17 4.32 -15.14
CA GLN A 3 6.76 4.08 -14.92
C GLN A 3 6.60 2.82 -14.09
N ILE A 4 5.90 2.94 -12.96
CA ILE A 4 5.58 1.81 -12.11
C ILE A 4 4.07 1.54 -12.12
N LYS A 5 3.73 0.27 -12.10
CA LYS A 5 2.34 -0.17 -12.03
C LYS A 5 1.94 -0.32 -10.57
N ILE A 6 1.45 0.77 -9.95
CA ILE A 6 1.25 0.87 -8.50
C ILE A 6 0.23 -0.14 -7.96
N ASP A 7 -0.83 -0.43 -8.72
CA ASP A 7 -1.83 -1.44 -8.37
C ASP A 7 -1.20 -2.84 -8.26
N ALA A 8 -0.37 -3.20 -9.23
CA ALA A 8 0.37 -4.46 -9.23
C ALA A 8 1.40 -4.52 -8.09
N ILE A 9 2.06 -3.41 -7.75
CA ILE A 9 2.99 -3.35 -6.62
C ILE A 9 2.26 -3.56 -5.29
N VAL A 10 1.13 -2.89 -5.09
CA VAL A 10 0.31 -3.04 -3.88
C VAL A 10 -0.21 -4.47 -3.74
N ASP A 11 -0.60 -5.10 -4.85
CA ASP A 11 -1.02 -6.51 -4.87
C ASP A 11 0.13 -7.48 -4.60
N HIS A 12 1.30 -7.22 -5.19
CA HIS A 12 2.49 -8.04 -4.96
C HIS A 12 2.99 -7.95 -3.51
N LEU A 13 2.87 -6.77 -2.89
CA LEU A 13 3.28 -6.51 -1.52
C LEU A 13 2.13 -6.64 -0.50
N ASP A 14 0.98 -7.17 -0.89
CA ASP A 14 -0.27 -7.20 -0.12
C ASP A 14 -0.07 -7.63 1.34
N GLN A 15 0.62 -8.75 1.57
CA GLN A 15 0.89 -9.25 2.93
C GLN A 15 1.78 -8.31 3.75
N LYS A 16 2.81 -7.71 3.14
CA LYS A 16 3.74 -6.81 3.84
C LYS A 16 3.06 -5.49 4.18
N LEU A 17 2.32 -4.90 3.22
CA LEU A 17 1.57 -3.67 3.43
C LEU A 17 0.44 -3.85 4.44
N LYS A 18 -0.25 -5.00 4.43
CA LYS A 18 -1.26 -5.31 5.44
C LYS A 18 -0.67 -5.38 6.85
N LYS A 19 0.49 -6.03 7.03
CA LYS A 19 1.18 -6.08 8.33
C LYS A 19 1.65 -4.70 8.79
N ALA A 20 2.17 -3.88 7.88
CA ALA A 20 2.54 -2.51 8.19
C ALA A 20 1.32 -1.69 8.66
N LEU A 21 0.19 -1.80 7.95
CA LEU A 21 -1.05 -1.13 8.34
C LEU A 21 -1.57 -1.62 9.70
N ASP A 22 -1.49 -2.93 9.96
CA ASP A 22 -1.86 -3.51 11.26
C ASP A 22 -1.05 -2.90 12.41
N ALA A 23 0.28 -2.84 12.25
CA ALA A 23 1.17 -2.24 13.24
C ALA A 23 0.84 -0.76 13.47
N THR A 24 0.60 0.01 12.40
CA THR A 24 0.19 1.41 12.49
C THR A 24 -1.12 1.58 13.27
N LEU A 25 -2.11 0.73 13.03
CA LEU A 25 -3.39 0.78 13.74
C LEU A 25 -3.21 0.48 15.23
N ASN A 26 -2.43 -0.54 15.56
CA ASN A 26 -2.17 -0.92 16.95
C ASN A 26 -1.36 0.16 17.71
N GLU A 27 -0.46 0.87 17.04
CA GLU A 27 0.34 1.95 17.62
C GLU A 27 -0.53 3.18 17.94
N HIS A 28 -1.38 3.60 17.01
CA HIS A 28 -2.20 4.81 17.19
C HIS A 28 -3.50 4.57 17.95
N PHE A 29 -4.03 3.34 17.93
CA PHE A 29 -5.32 2.99 18.53
C PHE A 29 -5.23 1.74 19.41
N PRO A 30 -4.39 1.72 20.45
CA PRO A 30 -4.09 0.51 21.24
C PRO A 30 -5.32 -0.08 21.96
N ASN A 31 -6.37 0.72 22.17
CA ASN A 31 -7.60 0.30 22.85
C ASN A 31 -8.77 0.03 21.89
N GLN A 32 -8.52 -0.01 20.58
CA GLN A 32 -9.54 -0.31 19.57
C GLN A 32 -9.11 -1.49 18.72
N SER A 33 -10.02 -2.45 18.54
CA SER A 33 -9.79 -3.57 17.63
C SER A 33 -10.34 -3.24 16.26
N PHE A 34 -9.51 -3.37 15.24
CA PHE A 34 -9.91 -3.22 13.84
C PHE A 34 -9.82 -4.56 13.13
N ASP A 35 -10.76 -4.84 12.24
CA ASP A 35 -10.56 -5.90 11.25
C ASP A 35 -9.58 -5.40 10.18
N THR A 36 -8.31 -5.69 10.38
CA THR A 36 -7.20 -5.34 9.49
C THR A 36 -7.44 -5.80 8.07
N ARG A 37 -8.16 -6.91 7.82
CA ARG A 37 -8.50 -7.34 6.45
C ARG A 37 -9.45 -6.35 5.79
N THR A 38 -10.50 -5.94 6.49
CA THR A 38 -11.49 -4.99 5.99
C THR A 38 -10.90 -3.59 5.82
N VAL A 39 -10.09 -3.14 6.78
CA VAL A 39 -9.40 -1.84 6.71
C VAL A 39 -8.41 -1.83 5.55
N PHE A 40 -7.60 -2.88 5.40
CA PHE A 40 -6.65 -2.98 4.29
C PHE A 40 -7.34 -3.04 2.92
N LYS A 41 -8.47 -3.73 2.79
CA LYS A 41 -9.29 -3.71 1.56
C LYS A 41 -9.75 -2.29 1.20
N THR A 42 -10.16 -1.52 2.21
CA THR A 42 -10.55 -0.11 2.03
C THR A 42 -9.36 0.75 1.66
N PHE A 43 -8.20 0.53 2.29
CA PHE A 43 -6.94 1.19 1.95
C PHE A 43 -6.56 0.95 0.49
N LYS A 44 -6.54 -0.30 0.00
CA LYS A 44 -6.26 -0.63 -1.42
C LYS A 44 -7.20 0.12 -2.37
N LYS A 45 -8.50 0.14 -2.05
CA LYS A 45 -9.49 0.88 -2.85
C LYS A 45 -9.17 2.38 -2.91
N GLN A 46 -8.71 2.98 -1.80
CA GLN A 46 -8.31 4.39 -1.79
C GLN A 46 -7.04 4.63 -2.60
N VAL A 47 -6.07 3.71 -2.55
CA VAL A 47 -4.87 3.78 -3.40
C VAL A 47 -5.25 3.76 -4.87
N TYR A 48 -6.06 2.80 -5.33
CA TYR A 48 -6.48 2.72 -6.73
C TYR A 48 -7.33 3.91 -7.20
N LYS A 49 -7.97 4.64 -6.28
CA LYS A 49 -8.75 5.84 -6.60
C LYS A 49 -7.86 7.09 -6.69
N LYS A 50 -6.80 7.14 -5.89
CA LYS A 50 -5.95 8.33 -5.73
C LYS A 50 -4.72 8.29 -6.60
N CYS A 51 -4.21 7.10 -6.88
CA CYS A 51 -3.06 6.88 -7.76
C CYS A 51 -3.56 6.47 -9.15
N ASN A 52 -2.81 6.88 -10.17
CA ASN A 52 -2.95 6.37 -11.53
C ASN A 52 -2.49 4.91 -11.59
N SER A 53 -3.04 4.10 -12.51
CA SER A 53 -2.58 2.72 -12.68
C SER A 53 -1.10 2.62 -13.03
N TRP A 54 -0.59 3.60 -13.79
CA TRP A 54 0.83 3.81 -14.02
C TRP A 54 1.24 5.15 -13.41
N GLU A 55 2.19 5.12 -12.49
CA GLU A 55 2.72 6.32 -11.85
C GLU A 55 4.14 6.58 -12.34
N ASP A 56 4.43 7.84 -12.63
CA ASP A 56 5.76 8.31 -12.96
C ASP A 56 6.57 8.53 -11.67
N VAL A 57 7.67 7.80 -11.53
CA VAL A 57 8.58 7.93 -10.38
C VAL A 57 10.01 8.23 -10.84
N PRO A 58 10.81 8.95 -10.04
CA PRO A 58 12.23 9.15 -10.33
C PRO A 58 12.99 7.83 -10.51
N ASP A 59 13.88 7.77 -11.51
CA ASP A 59 14.63 6.54 -11.83
C ASP A 59 15.49 6.04 -10.67
N GLN A 60 15.99 6.95 -9.84
CA GLN A 60 16.77 6.63 -8.64
C GLN A 60 16.00 5.80 -7.59
N PHE A 61 14.67 5.70 -7.69
CA PHE A 61 13.85 4.85 -6.82
C PHE A 61 13.60 3.45 -7.41
N VAL A 62 14.10 3.18 -8.62
CA VAL A 62 13.90 1.93 -9.34
C VAL A 62 15.25 1.31 -9.68
N GLU A 63 15.66 0.34 -8.88
CA GLU A 63 16.78 -0.54 -9.19
C GLU A 63 16.29 -1.69 -10.08
N LYS A 64 17.04 -1.99 -11.14
CA LYS A 64 16.81 -3.13 -12.03
C LYS A 64 18.01 -4.05 -11.90
N ASP A 65 17.77 -5.32 -11.65
CA ASP A 65 18.78 -6.37 -11.72
C ASP A 65 19.24 -6.62 -13.17
#